data_AF-A0A1G2N935-F1
#
_entry.id   AF-A0A1G2N935-F1
#
_cell.length_a   1.000
_cell.length_b   1.000
_cell.length_c   1.000
_cell.angle_alpha   90.00
_cell.angle_beta   90.00
_cell.angle_gamma   90.00
#
_symmetry.space_group_name_H-M   'P 1'
#
loop_
_entity.id
_entity.type
_entity.pdbx_description
1 polymer ?
#
loop_
_entity_poly.entity_id
_entity_poly.type
_entity_poly.pdbx_seq_one_letter_code
_entity_poly.pdbx_strand_id
1 'polypeptide(L)'
;MVRGFINCDADPEIPDWADQVNPILKHIKRGVIDDPSRITAESVFRDGDGDSLDGEEFIRRAQALPSSANACAFDFYTKPENWDYLPKDVDVIVFPQTEFRYYSDGSRGVWYLYRRGAKWRRHYVWVGNQFGRTYRVAVFRPPK
;
A
#
# COMPACT_ATOMS: atom_id res chain seq x y z
N MET A 1 -15.38 19.64 -8.64
CA MET A 1 -14.64 18.47 -8.14
C MET A 1 -14.21 17.67 -9.37
N VAL A 2 -12.90 17.61 -9.67
CA VAL A 2 -12.42 16.77 -10.78
C VAL A 2 -12.72 15.32 -10.38
N ARG A 3 -13.43 14.57 -11.23
CA ARG A 3 -13.55 13.11 -11.07
C ARG A 3 -12.15 12.54 -11.27
N GLY A 4 -11.39 12.43 -10.19
CA GLY A 4 -10.03 11.90 -10.22
C GLY A 4 -10.09 10.40 -10.35
N PHE A 5 -9.65 9.88 -11.49
CA PHE A 5 -9.41 8.45 -11.63
C PHE A 5 -7.99 8.12 -11.19
N ILE A 6 -7.80 6.93 -10.63
CA ILE A 6 -6.49 6.39 -10.27
C ILE A 6 -6.13 5.37 -11.33
N ASN A 7 -5.08 5.66 -12.11
CA ASN A 7 -4.57 4.73 -13.10
C ASN A 7 -3.69 3.68 -12.41
N CYS A 8 -4.25 2.49 -12.21
CA CYS A 8 -3.54 1.37 -11.60
C CYS A 8 -2.78 0.50 -12.63
N ASP A 9 -2.60 0.97 -13.87
CA ASP A 9 -1.75 0.33 -14.89
C ASP A 9 -0.49 1.13 -15.21
N ALA A 10 -0.36 2.34 -14.66
CA ALA A 10 0.84 3.16 -14.78
C ALA A 10 2.03 2.52 -14.06
N ASP A 11 3.24 2.88 -14.49
CA ASP A 11 4.44 2.49 -13.75
C ASP A 11 4.51 3.31 -12.45
N PRO A 12 4.92 2.67 -11.34
CA PRO A 12 4.93 3.33 -10.04
C PRO A 12 6.10 4.31 -9.91
N GLU A 13 5.95 5.32 -9.05
CA GLU A 13 7.08 6.17 -8.65
C GLU A 13 8.18 5.33 -7.97
N ILE A 14 9.42 5.49 -8.42
CA ILE A 14 10.60 4.83 -7.84
C ILE A 14 11.22 5.78 -6.80
N PRO A 15 11.33 5.37 -5.51
CA PRO A 15 12.02 6.19 -4.52
C PRO A 15 13.50 6.44 -4.86
N ASP A 16 14.02 7.58 -4.44
CA ASP A 16 15.43 7.97 -4.61
C ASP A 16 16.42 7.00 -3.95
N TRP A 17 16.01 6.41 -2.82
CA TRP A 17 16.76 5.38 -2.11
C TRP A 17 16.68 3.99 -2.77
N ALA A 18 15.86 3.76 -3.80
CA ALA A 18 15.78 2.44 -4.40
C ALA A 18 16.99 2.14 -5.31
N ASP A 19 17.25 0.85 -5.54
CA ASP A 19 18.22 0.37 -6.53
C ASP A 19 17.85 0.92 -7.92
N GLN A 20 18.67 1.84 -8.46
CA GLN A 20 18.37 2.51 -9.73
C GLN A 20 18.48 1.60 -10.96
N VAL A 21 19.08 0.42 -10.84
CA VAL A 21 19.22 -0.53 -11.95
C VAL A 21 17.99 -1.43 -12.04
N ASN A 22 17.50 -1.95 -10.90
CA ASN A 22 16.32 -2.82 -10.84
C ASN A 22 15.47 -2.57 -9.58
N PRO A 23 14.78 -1.41 -9.48
CA PRO A 23 14.16 -0.97 -8.23
C PRO A 23 12.86 -1.72 -7.89
N ILE A 24 12.05 -2.08 -8.90
CA ILE A 24 10.72 -2.64 -8.69
C ILE A 24 10.78 -4.15 -8.79
N LEU A 25 10.45 -4.82 -7.70
CA LEU A 25 10.42 -6.28 -7.60
C LEU A 25 9.03 -6.84 -7.89
N LYS A 26 8.00 -6.12 -7.47
CA LYS A 26 6.61 -6.51 -7.66
C LYS A 26 5.74 -5.31 -7.94
N HIS A 27 4.99 -5.40 -9.03
CA HIS A 27 3.95 -4.47 -9.41
C HIS A 27 2.85 -5.23 -10.16
N ILE A 28 1.60 -5.07 -9.73
CA ILE A 28 0.43 -5.68 -10.39
C ILE A 28 -0.41 -4.59 -11.04
N LYS A 29 -0.51 -4.64 -12.37
CA LYS A 29 -1.37 -3.76 -13.19
C LYS A 29 -2.85 -4.08 -12.95
N ARG A 30 -3.65 -3.06 -12.67
CA ARG A 30 -5.07 -3.16 -12.25
C ARG A 30 -5.97 -2.06 -12.80
N GLY A 31 -6.01 -1.84 -14.10
CA GLY A 31 -7.00 -0.99 -14.76
C GLY A 31 -7.10 0.41 -14.15
N VAL A 32 -8.31 0.96 -14.15
CA VAL A 32 -8.59 2.32 -13.63
C VAL A 32 -9.63 2.26 -12.53
N ILE A 33 -9.35 2.93 -11.41
CA ILE A 33 -10.33 3.20 -10.34
C ILE A 33 -10.94 4.57 -10.63
N ASP A 34 -12.24 4.61 -10.92
CA ASP A 34 -13.00 5.80 -11.29
C ASP A 34 -13.52 6.63 -10.11
N ASP A 35 -13.62 6.02 -8.93
CA ASP A 35 -14.05 6.65 -7.68
C ASP A 35 -13.15 6.22 -6.51
N PRO A 36 -12.29 7.11 -5.99
CA PRO A 36 -11.40 6.82 -4.86
C PRO A 36 -12.10 6.42 -3.57
N SER A 37 -13.39 6.78 -3.38
CA SER A 37 -14.15 6.39 -2.18
C SER A 37 -14.43 4.88 -2.11
N ARG A 38 -14.21 4.17 -3.21
CA ARG A 38 -14.32 2.70 -3.30
C ARG A 38 -13.09 1.96 -2.78
N ILE A 39 -12.02 2.70 -2.43
CA ILE A 39 -10.85 2.14 -1.77
C ILE A 39 -11.16 2.00 -0.28
N THR A 40 -11.03 0.78 0.22
CA THR A 40 -11.25 0.39 1.61
C THR A 40 -9.97 -0.20 2.18
N ALA A 41 -9.93 -0.43 3.48
CA ALA A 41 -8.79 -1.02 4.17
C ALA A 41 -9.19 -2.35 4.80
N GLU A 42 -8.48 -3.42 4.50
CA GLU A 42 -8.74 -4.76 5.04
C GLU A 42 -7.57 -5.21 5.93
N SER A 43 -7.90 -5.98 6.97
CA SER A 43 -6.89 -6.67 7.76
C SER A 43 -6.53 -8.01 7.11
N VAL A 44 -5.25 -8.36 7.11
CA VAL A 44 -4.77 -9.70 6.71
C VAL A 44 -4.56 -10.63 7.91
N PHE A 45 -4.74 -10.10 9.12
CA PHE A 45 -4.70 -10.87 10.36
C PHE A 45 -5.98 -11.67 10.53
N ARG A 46 -5.83 -12.89 11.01
CA ARG A 46 -6.89 -13.86 11.30
C ARG A 46 -7.07 -14.01 12.81
N ASP A 47 -8.13 -14.70 13.21
CA ASP A 47 -8.34 -15.08 14.60
C ASP A 47 -7.25 -16.06 15.04
N GLY A 48 -6.67 -15.82 16.21
CA GLY A 48 -5.54 -16.60 16.74
C GLY A 48 -4.16 -16.14 16.25
N ASP A 49 -4.05 -15.24 15.27
CA ASP A 49 -2.78 -14.55 15.03
C ASP A 49 -2.44 -13.69 16.26
N GLY A 50 -1.16 -13.56 16.58
CA GLY A 50 -0.68 -12.64 17.62
C GLY A 50 -0.80 -11.16 17.20
N ASP A 51 -0.01 -10.31 17.86
CA ASP A 51 0.01 -8.87 17.59
C ASP A 51 0.85 -8.47 16.36
N SER A 52 1.58 -9.42 15.79
CA SER A 52 2.38 -9.20 14.59
C SER A 52 2.50 -10.44 13.70
N LEU A 53 2.81 -10.20 12.42
CA LEU A 53 3.12 -11.22 11.43
C LEU A 53 4.53 -10.99 10.89
N ASP A 54 5.21 -12.07 10.52
CA ASP A 54 6.37 -12.03 9.65
C ASP A 54 6.02 -11.31 8.33
N GLY A 55 6.94 -10.50 7.81
CA GLY A 55 6.64 -9.66 6.67
C GLY A 55 6.41 -10.45 5.38
N GLU A 56 7.08 -11.58 5.14
CA GLU A 56 6.79 -12.41 3.96
C GLU A 56 5.38 -13.02 4.06
N GLU A 57 5.00 -13.47 5.25
CA GLU A 57 3.64 -13.99 5.48
C GLU A 57 2.57 -12.89 5.34
N PHE A 58 2.83 -11.69 5.86
CA PHE A 58 1.95 -10.53 5.69
C PHE A 58 1.74 -10.23 4.20
N ILE A 59 2.84 -10.14 3.43
CA ILE A 59 2.81 -9.85 1.99
C ILE A 59 2.08 -10.95 1.24
N ARG A 60 2.34 -12.23 1.52
CA ARG A 60 1.65 -13.36 0.90
C ARG A 60 0.14 -13.30 1.13
N ARG A 61 -0.30 -13.04 2.37
CA ARG A 61 -1.74 -12.92 2.69
C ARG A 61 -2.37 -11.70 2.03
N ALA A 62 -1.65 -10.58 2.01
CA ALA A 62 -2.13 -9.36 1.36
C ALA A 62 -2.30 -9.51 -0.16
N GLN A 63 -1.47 -10.34 -0.79
CA GLN A 63 -1.58 -10.65 -2.22
C GLN A 63 -2.74 -11.59 -2.53
N ALA A 64 -3.17 -12.41 -1.56
CA ALA A 64 -4.37 -13.22 -1.70
C ALA A 64 -5.67 -12.41 -1.60
N LEU A 65 -5.62 -11.15 -1.14
CA LEU A 65 -6.79 -10.28 -1.11
C LEU A 65 -7.23 -9.93 -2.54
N PRO A 66 -8.47 -10.27 -2.93
CA PRO A 66 -9.05 -9.81 -4.18
C PRO A 66 -9.03 -8.28 -4.21
N SER A 67 -8.66 -7.69 -5.34
CA SER A 67 -8.76 -6.25 -5.57
C SER A 67 -7.91 -5.34 -4.66
N SER A 68 -6.84 -5.80 -4.02
CA SER A 68 -5.74 -4.94 -3.50
C SER A 68 -5.27 -3.81 -4.46
N ALA A 69 -4.92 -2.64 -3.91
CA ALA A 69 -4.47 -1.48 -4.69
C ALA A 69 -2.99 -1.61 -5.13
N ASN A 70 -2.64 -1.02 -6.27
CA ASN A 70 -1.25 -0.96 -6.79
C ASN A 70 -0.49 0.30 -6.28
N ALA A 71 0.75 0.52 -6.73
CA ALA A 71 1.54 1.68 -6.26
C ALA A 71 1.06 3.01 -6.80
N CYS A 72 0.46 3.04 -7.97
CA CYS A 72 -0.10 4.28 -8.50
C CYS A 72 -1.26 4.79 -7.63
N ALA A 73 -1.93 3.90 -6.89
CA ALA A 73 -2.85 4.31 -5.84
C ALA A 73 -2.13 5.00 -4.67
N PHE A 74 -0.96 4.52 -4.25
CA PHE A 74 -0.13 5.25 -3.28
C PHE A 74 0.29 6.62 -3.82
N ASP A 75 0.71 6.70 -5.08
CA ASP A 75 1.14 7.94 -5.75
C ASP A 75 0.01 8.97 -5.76
N PHE A 76 -1.24 8.53 -5.97
CA PHE A 76 -2.42 9.38 -5.81
C PHE A 76 -2.52 9.96 -4.38
N TYR A 77 -2.30 9.15 -3.35
CA TYR A 77 -2.31 9.59 -1.95
C TYR A 77 -1.03 10.30 -1.50
N THR A 78 -0.07 10.61 -2.37
CA THR A 78 1.07 11.47 -2.01
C THR A 78 0.65 12.92 -1.78
N LYS A 79 -0.48 13.32 -2.36
CA LYS A 79 -1.08 14.63 -2.28
C LYS A 79 -2.03 14.72 -1.07
N PRO A 80 -1.77 15.60 -0.09
CA PRO A 80 -2.59 15.68 1.13
C PRO A 80 -4.08 15.90 0.89
N GLU A 81 -4.45 16.61 -0.17
CA GLU A 81 -5.84 16.83 -0.57
C GLU A 81 -6.58 15.53 -0.94
N ASN A 82 -5.86 14.46 -1.29
CA ASN A 82 -6.44 13.15 -1.59
C ASN A 82 -6.63 12.27 -0.34
N TRP A 83 -6.17 12.72 0.83
CA TRP A 83 -6.32 11.94 2.07
C TRP A 83 -7.76 11.90 2.59
N ASP A 84 -8.63 12.79 2.11
CA ASP A 84 -10.06 12.76 2.43
C ASP A 84 -10.76 11.49 1.93
N TYR A 85 -10.13 10.76 0.98
CA TYR A 85 -10.62 9.48 0.48
C TYR A 85 -10.08 8.27 1.27
N LEU A 86 -9.19 8.46 2.24
CA LEU A 86 -8.67 7.37 3.06
C LEU A 86 -9.67 6.99 4.17
N PRO A 87 -9.75 5.71 4.57
CA PRO A 87 -10.56 5.29 5.71
C PRO A 87 -10.21 6.06 6.99
N LYS A 88 -11.23 6.47 7.74
CA LYS A 88 -11.08 7.33 8.93
C LYS A 88 -10.78 6.55 10.20
N ASP A 89 -11.08 5.26 10.23
CA ASP A 89 -10.97 4.33 11.35
C ASP A 89 -9.64 3.54 11.36
N VAL A 90 -8.68 3.93 10.51
CA VAL A 90 -7.40 3.25 10.38
C VAL A 90 -6.24 4.22 10.52
N ASP A 91 -5.15 3.73 11.10
CA ASP A 91 -3.94 4.51 11.34
C ASP A 91 -2.77 4.10 10.45
N VAL A 92 -2.79 2.91 9.84
CA VAL A 92 -1.72 2.43 8.96
C VAL A 92 -2.31 1.69 7.77
N ILE A 93 -1.95 2.12 6.56
CA ILE A 93 -2.36 1.50 5.30
C ILE A 93 -1.13 1.17 4.47
N VAL A 94 -0.91 -0.11 4.22
CA VAL A 94 0.18 -0.67 3.42
C VAL A 94 -0.28 -0.83 1.97
N PHE A 95 0.66 -0.61 1.05
CA PHE A 95 0.51 -0.85 -0.38
C PHE A 95 1.43 -2.02 -0.77
N PRO A 96 1.02 -3.27 -0.51
CA PRO A 96 1.91 -4.44 -0.59
C PRO A 96 2.14 -4.94 -2.02
N GLN A 97 1.43 -4.39 -3.01
CA GLN A 97 1.62 -4.73 -4.43
C GLN A 97 2.77 -3.94 -5.07
N THR A 98 3.67 -3.39 -4.25
CA THR A 98 4.63 -2.35 -4.62
C THR A 98 5.92 -2.59 -3.86
N GLU A 99 6.60 -3.66 -4.24
CA GLU A 99 7.83 -4.03 -3.57
C GLU A 99 9.01 -3.39 -4.28
N PHE A 100 9.84 -2.70 -3.51
CA PHE A 100 11.05 -2.03 -3.98
C PHE A 100 12.30 -2.67 -3.38
N ARG A 101 13.40 -2.59 -4.12
CA ARG A 101 14.73 -3.04 -3.69
C ARG A 101 15.55 -1.86 -3.21
N TYR A 102 16.16 -1.98 -2.04
CA TYR A 102 17.10 -1.01 -1.50
C TYR A 102 18.48 -1.15 -2.15
N TYR A 103 19.05 -0.03 -2.58
CA TYR A 103 20.30 -0.01 -3.34
C TYR A 103 21.52 -0.55 -2.60
N SER A 104 21.61 -0.41 -1.27
CA SER A 104 22.87 -0.72 -0.56
C SER A 104 23.02 -2.20 -0.20
N ASP A 105 21.93 -2.89 0.13
CA ASP A 105 21.97 -4.28 0.64
C ASP A 105 20.97 -5.22 -0.05
N GLY A 106 20.18 -4.70 -1.01
CA GLY A 106 19.17 -5.48 -1.73
C GLY A 106 17.92 -5.81 -0.91
N SER A 107 17.76 -5.24 0.29
CA SER A 107 16.57 -5.43 1.13
C SER A 107 15.30 -4.95 0.44
N ARG A 108 14.17 -5.58 0.81
CA ARG A 108 12.86 -5.35 0.20
C ARG A 108 12.02 -4.43 1.07
N GLY A 109 11.41 -3.40 0.47
CA GLY A 109 10.52 -2.48 1.16
C GLY A 109 9.19 -2.32 0.45
N VAL A 110 8.14 -1.98 1.20
CA VAL A 110 6.83 -1.57 0.66
C VAL A 110 6.43 -0.21 1.21
N TRP A 111 5.65 0.55 0.43
CA TRP A 111 5.10 1.82 0.87
C TRP A 111 3.96 1.62 1.87
N TYR A 112 3.86 2.56 2.80
CA TYR A 112 2.69 2.71 3.65
C TYR A 112 2.40 4.18 3.95
N LEU A 113 1.14 4.43 4.29
CA LEU A 113 0.69 5.66 4.92
C LEU A 113 0.44 5.37 6.39
N TYR A 114 0.84 6.30 7.25
CA TYR A 114 0.48 6.26 8.67
C TYR A 114 -0.04 7.58 9.18
N ARG A 115 -0.93 7.50 10.16
CA ARG A 115 -1.51 8.65 10.83
C ARG A 115 -0.73 8.97 12.09
N ARG A 116 -0.38 10.25 12.25
CA ARG A 116 0.19 10.81 13.48
C ARG A 116 -0.62 12.03 13.90
N GLY A 117 -1.49 11.85 14.90
CA GLY A 117 -2.50 12.84 15.25
C GLY A 117 -3.50 13.02 14.12
N ALA A 118 -3.76 14.27 13.71
CA ALA A 118 -4.71 14.58 12.64
C ALA A 118 -4.12 14.49 11.21
N LYS A 119 -2.85 14.08 11.05
CA LYS A 119 -2.15 14.13 9.75
C LYS A 119 -1.69 12.74 9.31
N TRP A 120 -1.84 12.44 8.03
CA TRP A 120 -1.17 11.32 7.40
C TRP A 120 0.28 11.67 7.05
N ARG A 121 1.09 10.64 6.90
CA ARG A 121 2.51 10.69 6.52
C ARG A 121 2.84 9.48 5.68
N ARG A 122 3.81 9.64 4.77
CA ARG A 122 4.38 8.57 3.95
C ARG A 122 5.62 7.99 4.62
N HIS A 123 5.78 6.67 4.53
CA HIS A 123 7.01 5.98 4.91
C HIS A 123 7.03 4.60 4.24
N TYR A 124 8.16 3.89 4.31
CA TYR A 124 8.28 2.50 3.88
C TYR A 124 8.58 1.57 5.05
N VAL A 125 8.19 0.31 4.94
CA VAL A 125 8.51 -0.74 5.91
C VAL A 125 9.23 -1.88 5.21
N TRP A 126 10.30 -2.39 5.85
CA TRP A 126 11.06 -3.51 5.34
C TRP A 126 10.22 -4.79 5.40
N VAL A 127 10.21 -5.57 4.31
CA VAL A 127 9.57 -6.88 4.26
C VAL A 127 10.26 -7.86 5.22
N GLY A 128 11.54 -7.67 5.53
CA GLY A 128 12.23 -8.44 6.56
C GLY A 128 11.83 -8.10 8.00
N ASN A 129 11.01 -7.07 8.22
CA ASN A 129 10.50 -6.70 9.54
C ASN A 129 9.12 -7.33 9.80
N GLN A 130 8.72 -7.35 11.06
CA GLN A 130 7.37 -7.74 11.46
C GLN A 130 6.35 -6.62 11.20
N PHE A 131 5.17 -7.00 10.73
CA PHE A 131 4.04 -6.11 10.51
C PHE A 131 3.08 -6.25 11.69
N GLY A 132 2.60 -5.14 12.24
CA GLY A 132 1.72 -5.14 13.40
C GLY A 132 0.25 -5.37 13.03
N ARG A 133 -0.55 -5.82 14.00
CA ARG A 133 -2.00 -6.05 13.83
C ARG A 133 -2.79 -4.80 13.46
N THR A 134 -2.23 -3.61 13.64
CA THR A 134 -2.81 -2.33 13.22
C THR A 134 -2.61 -2.03 11.72
N TYR A 135 -1.71 -2.75 11.05
CA TYR A 135 -1.45 -2.57 9.62
C TYR A 135 -2.66 -3.09 8.83
N ARG A 136 -3.15 -2.27 7.92
CA ARG A 136 -4.22 -2.61 6.98
C ARG A 136 -3.70 -2.57 5.56
N VAL A 137 -4.38 -3.23 4.64
CA VAL A 137 -4.06 -3.25 3.22
C VAL A 137 -5.14 -2.51 2.46
N ALA A 138 -4.76 -1.59 1.58
CA ALA A 138 -5.70 -0.94 0.69
C ALA A 138 -6.29 -1.95 -0.32
N VAL A 139 -7.62 -2.02 -0.40
CA VAL A 139 -8.34 -2.84 -1.37
C VAL A 139 -9.44 -2.02 -2.05
N PHE A 140 -9.60 -2.23 -3.34
CA PHE A 140 -10.67 -1.67 -4.14
C PHE A 140 -11.92 -2.57 -4.09
N ARG A 141 -13.08 -1.98 -3.85
CA ARG A 141 -14.36 -2.70 -3.96
C ARG A 141 -14.97 -2.51 -5.36
N PRO A 142 -15.13 -3.60 -6.15
CA PRO A 142 -15.85 -3.52 -7.42
C PRO A 142 -17.32 -3.11 -7.19
N PRO A 143 -18.02 -2.59 -8.20
CA PRO A 143 -19.44 -2.28 -8.08
C PRO A 143 -20.19 -3.59 -7.82
N LYS A 144 -21.25 -3.53 -7.03
CA LYS A 144 -22.20 -4.65 -6.91
C LYS A 144 -22.99 -4.81 -8.19
#